data_AF-A0A377BQW0-F1
#
_entry.id   AF-A0A377BQW0-F1
#
_cell.length_a   1.000
_cell.length_b   1.000
_cell.length_c   1.000
_cell.angle_alpha   90.00
_cell.angle_beta   90.00
_cell.angle_gamma   90.00
#
_symmetry.space_group_name_H-M   'P 1'
#
loop_
_entity.id
_entity.type
_entity.pdbx_description
1 polymer ?
#
loop_
_entity_poly.entity_id
_entity_poly.type
_entity_poly.pdbx_seq_one_letter_code
_entity_poly.pdbx_strand_id
1 'polypeptide(L)'
;MSLYQQIVGRGLRLAPGKTDCLILDYAGNPHDLYAPEVGTPKGKSDNVPVQVFCPACGFANTFWGKTTADGTLIEHFGRRCQGWFEDDDGHREQCDFRFRFKNCPQCNAENDIAARRCRECDTVLVDPDDMLKAALRLKDALVLRCSGMSLQHGHDEKGEWLKITYYDEDGADVSERFRLQTPAQRTAFEQLFIRPHTRTPGIPLRWITAADILAQQALLRHPDFVVARMKGQYWQVREKVFDYEGRFRLAHELRG
;
A
#
# COMPACT_ATOMS: atom_id res chain seq x y z
N MET A 1 16.48 -15.02 3.55
CA MET A 1 16.57 -15.51 4.94
C MET A 1 16.55 -17.03 5.00
N SER A 2 15.66 -17.70 4.26
CA SER A 2 15.70 -19.17 4.07
C SER A 2 17.09 -19.72 3.68
N LEU A 3 17.81 -19.02 2.78
CA LEU A 3 19.18 -19.43 2.42
C LEU A 3 20.16 -19.39 3.61
N TYR A 4 20.05 -18.42 4.52
CA TYR A 4 20.95 -18.32 5.68
C TYR A 4 20.71 -19.46 6.66
N GLN A 5 19.44 -19.75 6.97
CA GLN A 5 19.05 -20.90 7.80
C GLN A 5 19.49 -22.22 7.17
N GLN A 6 19.36 -22.37 5.85
CA GLN A 6 19.85 -23.56 5.14
C GLN A 6 21.37 -23.71 5.21
N ILE A 7 22.13 -22.61 5.08
CA ILE A 7 23.59 -22.61 5.19
C ILE A 7 24.01 -23.00 6.61
N VAL A 8 23.49 -22.32 7.63
CA VAL A 8 23.79 -22.61 9.04
C VAL A 8 23.37 -24.04 9.39
N GLY A 9 22.19 -24.48 8.93
CA GLY A 9 21.64 -25.81 9.19
C GLY A 9 22.52 -26.97 8.72
N ARG A 10 23.39 -26.77 7.71
CA ARG A 10 24.38 -27.78 7.31
C ARG A 10 25.37 -28.09 8.44
N GLY A 11 25.65 -27.12 9.30
CA GLY A 11 26.49 -27.25 10.48
C GLY A 11 25.77 -27.72 11.75
N LEU A 12 24.45 -27.93 11.75
CA LEU A 12 23.68 -28.24 12.97
C LEU A 12 23.37 -29.74 13.18
N ARG A 13 23.93 -30.64 12.36
CA ARG A 13 23.80 -32.09 12.59
C ARG A 13 24.52 -32.52 13.86
N LEU A 14 23.92 -33.47 14.58
CA LEU A 14 24.48 -34.10 15.77
C LEU A 14 25.71 -34.96 15.40
N ALA A 15 26.76 -34.87 16.21
CA ALA A 15 27.97 -35.70 16.10
C ALA A 15 28.56 -35.92 17.51
N PRO A 16 29.16 -37.09 17.81
CA PRO A 16 29.79 -37.33 19.11
C PRO A 16 30.86 -36.28 19.44
N GLY A 17 30.81 -35.73 20.65
CA GLY A 17 31.78 -34.74 21.15
C GLY A 17 31.59 -33.31 20.64
N LYS A 18 30.58 -33.04 19.80
CA LYS A 18 30.29 -31.70 19.29
C LYS A 18 29.43 -30.90 20.28
N THR A 19 29.98 -29.80 20.80
CA THR A 19 29.32 -28.93 21.78
C THR A 19 28.57 -27.76 21.14
N ASP A 20 29.04 -27.29 20.00
CA ASP A 20 28.53 -26.10 19.31
C ASP A 20 28.85 -26.12 17.81
N CYS A 21 28.32 -25.13 17.08
CA CYS A 21 28.68 -24.85 15.69
C CYS A 21 28.99 -23.36 15.56
N LEU A 22 30.26 -23.02 15.36
CA LEU A 22 30.68 -21.63 15.15
C LEU A 22 30.26 -21.15 13.75
N ILE A 23 29.61 -19.99 13.69
CA ILE A 23 29.19 -19.33 12.45
C ILE A 23 30.02 -18.04 12.27
N LEU A 24 30.73 -17.94 11.15
CA LEU A 24 31.52 -16.76 10.78
C LEU A 24 30.89 -16.11 9.54
N ASP A 25 30.29 -14.94 9.70
CA ASP A 25 29.64 -14.19 8.62
C ASP A 25 30.46 -12.94 8.30
N TYR A 26 30.92 -12.83 7.05
CA TYR A 26 31.72 -11.71 6.54
C TYR A 26 30.93 -10.79 5.61
N ALA A 27 29.63 -11.06 5.40
CA ALA A 27 28.77 -10.35 4.46
C ALA A 27 27.79 -9.37 5.15
N GLY A 28 27.78 -9.31 6.48
CA GLY A 28 26.91 -8.43 7.24
C GLY A 28 25.44 -8.84 7.15
N ASN A 29 25.15 -10.15 7.03
CA ASN A 29 23.78 -10.63 7.03
C ASN A 29 23.13 -10.39 8.41
N PRO A 30 21.82 -10.10 8.47
CA PRO A 30 21.10 -10.06 9.74
C PRO A 30 21.14 -11.44 10.42
N HIS A 31 21.54 -11.48 11.69
CA HIS A 31 21.92 -12.71 12.42
C HIS A 31 20.78 -13.46 13.11
N ASP A 32 19.54 -13.36 12.65
CA ASP A 32 18.42 -14.04 13.29
C ASP A 32 18.07 -15.37 12.60
N LEU A 33 18.45 -16.47 13.25
CA LEU A 33 18.15 -17.85 12.83
C LEU A 33 16.67 -18.22 12.99
N TYR A 34 15.92 -17.50 13.81
CA TYR A 34 14.53 -17.79 14.14
C TYR A 34 13.55 -16.81 13.48
N ALA A 35 14.07 -15.84 12.73
CA ALA A 35 13.24 -14.85 12.07
C ALA A 35 12.23 -15.52 11.11
N PRO A 36 11.00 -14.98 11.02
CA PRO A 36 9.95 -15.55 10.18
C PRO A 36 10.23 -15.30 8.70
N GLU A 37 10.03 -16.32 7.86
CA GLU A 37 10.15 -16.17 6.42
C GLU A 37 8.91 -15.50 5.82
N VAL A 38 9.12 -14.40 5.10
CA VAL A 38 8.04 -13.65 4.42
C VAL A 38 7.63 -14.29 3.08
N GLY A 39 8.54 -15.05 2.44
CA GLY A 39 8.28 -15.76 1.18
C GLY A 39 8.31 -14.91 -0.10
N THR A 40 8.48 -13.59 0.00
CA THR A 40 8.61 -12.66 -1.15
C THR A 40 9.93 -11.87 -1.11
N PRO A 41 10.38 -11.29 -2.22
CA PRO A 41 11.58 -10.45 -2.23
C PRO A 41 11.47 -9.27 -1.26
N LYS A 42 12.57 -8.95 -0.58
CA LYS A 42 12.64 -7.90 0.45
C LYS A 42 12.29 -6.50 -0.05
N GLY A 43 12.56 -6.21 -1.32
CA GLY A 43 12.49 -4.85 -1.85
C GLY A 43 13.60 -3.97 -1.26
N LYS A 44 13.23 -2.88 -0.58
CA LYS A 44 14.19 -1.95 0.03
C LYS A 44 14.97 -2.61 1.17
N SER A 45 16.25 -2.28 1.30
CA SER A 45 17.18 -2.92 2.24
C SER A 45 16.80 -2.72 3.70
N ASP A 46 16.09 -1.63 4.03
CA ASP A 46 15.65 -1.27 5.37
C ASP A 46 14.32 -1.91 5.79
N ASN A 47 13.71 -2.73 4.93
CA ASN A 47 12.52 -3.47 5.30
C ASN A 47 12.84 -4.57 6.33
N VAL A 48 11.88 -4.86 7.21
CA VAL A 48 11.94 -5.95 8.19
C VAL A 48 10.65 -6.77 8.11
N PRO A 49 10.65 -8.04 8.56
CA PRO A 49 9.41 -8.79 8.73
C PRO A 49 8.54 -8.10 9.78
N VAL A 50 7.27 -7.86 9.46
CA VAL A 50 6.28 -7.25 10.34
C VAL A 50 5.04 -8.13 10.43
N GLN A 51 4.46 -8.21 11.62
CA GLN A 51 3.22 -8.94 11.85
C GLN A 51 2.02 -8.02 11.62
N VAL A 52 1.07 -8.44 10.80
CA VAL A 52 -0.17 -7.70 10.51
C VAL A 52 -1.37 -8.62 10.58
N PHE A 53 -2.26 -8.35 11.54
CA PHE A 53 -3.49 -9.12 11.69
C PHE A 53 -4.48 -8.80 10.57
N CYS A 54 -5.08 -9.85 10.00
CA CYS A 54 -6.15 -9.68 9.02
C CYS A 54 -7.43 -9.19 9.72
N PRO A 55 -8.02 -8.06 9.31
CA PRO A 55 -9.28 -7.57 9.88
C PRO A 55 -10.48 -8.50 9.66
N ALA A 56 -10.44 -9.34 8.62
CA ALA A 56 -11.53 -10.25 8.31
C ALA A 56 -11.48 -11.54 9.13
N CYS A 57 -10.30 -12.17 9.23
CA CYS A 57 -10.17 -13.51 9.84
C CYS A 57 -9.25 -13.60 11.06
N GLY A 58 -8.59 -12.50 11.44
CA GLY A 58 -7.67 -12.49 12.57
C GLY A 58 -6.33 -13.21 12.35
N PHE A 59 -6.05 -13.74 11.15
CA PHE A 59 -4.77 -14.39 10.88
C PHE A 59 -3.60 -13.41 11.02
N ALA A 60 -2.54 -13.82 11.73
CA ALA A 60 -1.32 -13.05 11.92
C ALA A 60 -0.39 -13.18 10.70
N ASN A 61 -0.53 -12.28 9.73
CA ASN A 61 0.30 -12.30 8.52
C ASN A 61 1.72 -11.84 8.82
N THR A 62 2.68 -12.38 8.07
CA THR A 62 4.06 -11.86 8.06
C THR A 62 4.33 -11.20 6.72
N PHE A 63 4.54 -9.88 6.72
CA PHE A 63 4.84 -9.10 5.52
C PHE A 63 6.19 -8.39 5.64
N TRP A 64 6.71 -7.90 4.52
CA TRP A 64 7.75 -6.87 4.56
C TRP A 64 7.13 -5.55 4.98
N GLY A 65 7.82 -4.81 5.85
CA GLY A 65 7.40 -3.48 6.28
C GLY A 65 8.52 -2.71 6.95
N LYS A 66 8.16 -1.58 7.53
CA LYS A 66 9.05 -0.68 8.28
C LYS A 66 8.44 -0.43 9.64
N THR A 67 9.30 -0.44 10.65
CA THR A 67 8.91 -0.12 12.02
C THR A 67 9.77 1.03 12.55
N THR A 68 9.25 1.73 13.54
CA THR A 68 10.04 2.63 14.38
C THR A 68 11.01 1.82 15.25
N ALA A 69 11.90 2.50 15.95
CA ALA A 69 12.86 1.86 16.87
C ALA A 69 12.17 1.10 18.02
N ASP A 70 11.01 1.56 18.46
CA ASP A 70 10.15 0.91 19.47
C ASP A 70 9.26 -0.21 18.91
N GLY A 71 9.36 -0.52 17.62
CA GLY A 71 8.62 -1.60 16.97
C GLY A 71 7.23 -1.21 16.47
N THR A 72 6.83 0.06 16.58
CA THR A 72 5.56 0.55 16.03
C THR A 72 5.58 0.51 14.50
N LEU A 73 4.51 0.01 13.88
CA LEU A 73 4.44 -0.13 12.42
C LEU A 73 4.34 1.23 11.73
N ILE A 74 5.28 1.52 10.82
CA ILE A 74 5.28 2.71 9.97
C ILE A 74 4.59 2.42 8.64
N GLU A 75 4.90 1.28 8.02
CA GLU A 75 4.40 0.88 6.70
C GLU A 75 4.51 -0.63 6.54
N HIS A 76 3.60 -1.26 5.79
CA HIS A 76 3.80 -2.62 5.31
C HIS A 76 3.36 -2.80 3.86
N PHE A 77 3.93 -3.81 3.22
CA PHE A 77 3.81 -4.06 1.78
C PHE A 77 3.00 -5.33 1.47
N GLY A 78 2.28 -5.86 2.45
CA GLY A 78 1.34 -6.96 2.27
C GLY A 78 0.16 -6.59 1.38
N ARG A 79 -0.20 -7.46 0.43
CA ARG A 79 -1.30 -7.22 -0.52
C ARG A 79 -2.58 -8.00 -0.19
N ARG A 80 -2.46 -9.26 0.22
CA ARG A 80 -3.57 -10.17 0.54
C ARG A 80 -3.27 -10.98 1.80
N CYS A 81 -4.30 -11.32 2.56
CA CYS A 81 -4.19 -12.26 3.68
C CYS A 81 -3.63 -13.62 3.24
N GLN A 82 -2.74 -14.19 4.05
CA GLN A 82 -2.11 -15.50 3.88
C GLN A 82 -2.82 -16.61 4.66
N GLY A 83 -3.84 -16.26 5.45
CA GLY A 83 -4.65 -17.21 6.20
C GLY A 83 -5.52 -18.08 5.29
N TRP A 84 -5.68 -19.34 5.66
CA TRP A 84 -6.55 -20.31 5.02
C TRP A 84 -7.42 -21.01 6.06
N PHE A 85 -8.58 -21.48 5.63
CA PHE A 85 -9.51 -22.26 6.42
C PHE A 85 -9.76 -23.57 5.69
N GLU A 86 -10.08 -24.62 6.43
CA GLU A 86 -10.47 -25.91 5.90
C GLU A 86 -11.90 -26.17 6.38
N ASP A 87 -12.81 -26.47 5.47
CA ASP A 87 -14.17 -26.87 5.81
C ASP A 87 -14.24 -28.34 6.25
N ASP A 88 -15.41 -28.78 6.73
CA ASP A 88 -15.63 -30.15 7.21
C ASP A 88 -15.44 -31.21 6.10
N ASP A 89 -15.53 -30.80 4.83
CA ASP A 89 -15.32 -31.63 3.64
C ASP A 89 -13.85 -31.67 3.18
N GLY A 90 -12.94 -30.97 3.89
CA GLY A 90 -11.51 -30.90 3.58
C GLY A 90 -11.15 -29.89 2.48
N HIS A 91 -12.08 -29.04 2.05
CA HIS A 91 -11.78 -27.98 1.10
C HIS A 91 -11.04 -26.85 1.79
N ARG A 92 -9.86 -26.51 1.24
CA ARG A 92 -9.07 -25.36 1.70
C ARG A 92 -9.41 -24.10 0.92
N GLU A 93 -9.81 -23.07 1.64
CA GLU A 93 -10.06 -21.74 1.09
C GLU A 93 -9.12 -20.70 1.73
N GLN A 94 -8.45 -19.90 0.90
CA GLN A 94 -7.65 -18.78 1.36
C GLN A 94 -8.54 -17.55 1.59
N CYS A 95 -8.36 -16.89 2.73
CA CYS A 95 -8.99 -15.60 3.03
C CYS A 95 -8.89 -14.62 1.85
N ASP A 96 -10.01 -13.99 1.52
CA ASP A 96 -10.13 -13.10 0.37
C ASP A 96 -9.82 -11.63 0.69
N PHE A 97 -9.56 -11.32 1.97
CA PHE A 97 -9.22 -9.97 2.42
C PHE A 97 -7.96 -9.43 1.72
N ARG A 98 -8.12 -8.24 1.14
CA ARG A 98 -7.05 -7.52 0.44
C ARG A 98 -6.67 -6.27 1.21
N PHE A 99 -5.40 -6.20 1.60
CA PHE A 99 -4.79 -4.99 2.14
C PHE A 99 -4.60 -3.93 1.06
N ARG A 100 -4.34 -4.37 -0.17
CA ARG A 100 -4.13 -3.52 -1.34
C ARG A 100 -4.91 -4.07 -2.51
N PHE A 101 -5.72 -3.23 -3.13
CA PHE A 101 -6.59 -3.65 -4.22
C PHE A 101 -6.85 -2.52 -5.22
N LYS A 102 -7.35 -2.90 -6.38
CA LYS A 102 -8.03 -2.00 -7.33
C LYS A 102 -9.46 -2.47 -7.55
N ASN A 103 -10.38 -1.54 -7.70
CA ASN A 103 -11.79 -1.86 -7.93
C ASN A 103 -12.04 -2.16 -9.41
N CYS A 104 -12.92 -3.12 -9.68
CA CYS A 104 -13.44 -3.33 -11.02
C CYS A 104 -14.35 -2.14 -11.41
N PRO A 105 -14.17 -1.51 -12.58
CA PRO A 105 -15.03 -0.41 -13.01
C PRO A 105 -16.48 -0.85 -13.32
N GLN A 106 -16.72 -2.15 -13.47
CA GLN A 106 -18.04 -2.69 -13.83
C GLN A 106 -18.83 -3.23 -12.62
N CYS A 107 -18.21 -4.04 -11.76
CA CYS A 107 -18.89 -4.65 -10.61
C CYS A 107 -18.37 -4.14 -9.25
N ASN A 108 -17.40 -3.22 -9.24
CA ASN A 108 -16.76 -2.67 -8.05
C ASN A 108 -15.99 -3.68 -7.16
N ALA A 109 -15.89 -4.95 -7.59
CA ALA A 109 -15.14 -5.98 -6.88
C ALA A 109 -13.68 -5.58 -6.62
N GLU A 110 -13.18 -5.92 -5.43
CA GLU A 110 -11.79 -5.72 -5.05
C GLU A 110 -10.90 -6.78 -5.70
N ASN A 111 -9.93 -6.33 -6.49
CA ASN A 111 -9.01 -7.18 -7.22
C ASN A 111 -7.58 -6.89 -6.80
N ASP A 112 -6.69 -7.89 -6.97
CA ASP A 112 -5.26 -7.65 -6.79
C ASP A 112 -4.80 -6.51 -7.70
N ILE A 113 -3.87 -5.66 -7.24
CA ILE A 113 -3.36 -4.54 -8.03
C ILE A 113 -2.76 -5.03 -9.36
N ALA A 114 -2.15 -6.22 -9.37
CA ALA A 114 -1.59 -6.84 -10.56
C ALA A 114 -2.62 -7.65 -11.40
N ALA A 115 -3.88 -7.77 -10.95
CA ALA A 115 -4.89 -8.52 -11.68
C ALA A 115 -5.20 -7.88 -13.04
N ARG A 116 -5.21 -8.68 -14.11
CA ARG A 116 -5.58 -8.23 -15.47
C ARG A 116 -7.07 -8.36 -15.76
N ARG A 117 -7.78 -9.19 -15.00
CA ARG A 117 -9.21 -9.45 -15.13
C ARG A 117 -9.86 -9.44 -13.76
N CYS A 118 -11.12 -9.04 -13.73
CA CYS A 118 -11.91 -9.06 -12.51
C CYS A 118 -12.17 -10.51 -12.10
N ARG A 119 -11.93 -10.83 -10.83
CA ARG A 119 -12.19 -12.16 -10.27
C ARG A 119 -13.68 -12.54 -10.24
N GLU A 120 -14.58 -11.55 -10.30
CA GLU A 120 -16.03 -11.77 -10.17
C GLU A 120 -16.76 -11.72 -11.52
N CYS A 121 -16.43 -10.77 -12.40
CA CYS A 121 -17.15 -10.58 -13.67
C CYS A 121 -16.30 -10.79 -14.93
N ASP A 122 -15.04 -11.21 -14.78
CA ASP A 122 -14.06 -11.46 -15.86
C ASP A 122 -13.72 -10.26 -16.77
N THR A 123 -14.30 -9.09 -16.52
CA THR A 123 -14.00 -7.86 -17.25
C THR A 123 -12.51 -7.54 -17.16
N VAL A 124 -11.91 -7.21 -18.31
CA VAL A 124 -10.51 -6.79 -18.39
C VAL A 124 -10.34 -5.51 -17.57
N LEU A 125 -9.46 -5.58 -16.57
CA LEU A 125 -9.12 -4.44 -15.74
C LEU A 125 -8.15 -3.55 -16.51
N VAL A 126 -8.41 -2.24 -16.48
CA VAL A 126 -7.59 -1.27 -17.19
C VAL A 126 -6.16 -1.32 -16.62
N ASP A 127 -5.19 -1.50 -17.50
CA ASP A 127 -3.78 -1.43 -17.14
C ASP A 127 -3.40 0.04 -16.84
N PRO A 128 -2.65 0.31 -15.76
CA PRO A 128 -2.21 1.66 -15.44
C PRO A 128 -1.47 2.36 -16.59
N ASP A 129 -0.67 1.65 -17.39
CA ASP A 129 0.05 2.24 -18.54
C ASP A 129 -0.92 2.69 -19.62
N ASP A 130 -1.89 1.84 -19.94
CA ASP A 130 -2.91 2.16 -20.94
C ASP A 130 -3.79 3.34 -20.50
N MET A 131 -4.16 3.38 -19.21
CA MET A 131 -4.89 4.50 -18.63
C MET A 131 -4.08 5.80 -18.69
N LEU A 132 -2.80 5.78 -18.28
CA LEU A 132 -1.93 6.96 -18.32
C LEU A 132 -1.71 7.43 -19.76
N LYS A 133 -1.46 6.51 -20.69
CA LYS A 133 -1.29 6.82 -22.11
C LYS A 133 -2.57 7.39 -22.74
N ALA A 134 -3.73 6.87 -22.37
CA ALA A 134 -5.02 7.41 -22.80
C ALA A 134 -5.23 8.83 -22.26
N ALA A 135 -4.94 9.06 -20.98
CA ALA A 135 -5.04 10.38 -20.36
C ALA A 135 -4.11 11.40 -21.02
N LEU A 136 -2.85 11.04 -21.31
CA LEU A 136 -1.87 11.91 -21.98
C LEU A 136 -2.28 12.34 -23.39
N ARG A 137 -3.19 11.62 -24.05
CA ARG A 137 -3.72 11.98 -25.38
C ARG A 137 -4.85 13.00 -25.34
N LEU A 138 -5.42 13.24 -24.16
CA LEU A 138 -6.59 14.09 -23.98
C LEU A 138 -6.13 15.51 -23.62
N LYS A 139 -6.55 16.50 -24.41
CA LYS A 139 -6.18 17.91 -24.17
C LYS A 139 -6.76 18.50 -22.88
N ASP A 140 -7.85 17.91 -22.40
CA ASP A 140 -8.56 18.33 -21.19
C ASP A 140 -8.26 17.41 -19.99
N ALA A 141 -7.19 16.62 -20.07
CA ALA A 141 -6.66 15.84 -18.98
C ALA A 141 -5.31 16.38 -18.50
N LEU A 142 -5.09 16.30 -17.20
CA LEU A 142 -3.82 16.57 -16.53
C LEU A 142 -3.34 15.25 -15.94
N VAL A 143 -2.09 14.89 -16.24
CA VAL A 143 -1.42 13.73 -15.63
C VAL A 143 -0.24 14.25 -14.84
N LEU A 144 -0.39 14.28 -13.51
CA LEU A 144 0.71 14.61 -12.61
C LEU A 144 1.49 13.36 -12.26
N ARG A 145 2.80 13.46 -12.41
CA ARG A 145 3.74 12.51 -11.82
C ARG A 145 4.02 12.95 -10.39
N CYS A 146 3.30 12.34 -9.47
CA CYS A 146 3.14 12.89 -8.14
C CYS A 146 4.41 12.67 -7.31
N SER A 147 5.03 13.77 -6.90
CA SER A 147 6.25 13.82 -6.09
C SER A 147 5.96 14.01 -4.60
N GLY A 148 4.74 14.45 -4.27
CA GLY A 148 4.32 14.70 -2.90
C GLY A 148 2.88 15.18 -2.81
N MET A 149 2.39 15.31 -1.58
CA MET A 149 1.10 15.90 -1.28
C MET A 149 1.16 16.76 -0.03
N SER A 150 0.28 17.76 0.05
CA SER A 150 0.06 18.58 1.24
C SER A 150 -1.39 18.49 1.70
N LEU A 151 -1.59 18.60 3.01
CA LEU A 151 -2.90 18.61 3.65
C LEU A 151 -3.18 20.00 4.22
N GLN A 152 -4.39 20.48 4.00
CA GLN A 152 -4.90 21.72 4.60
C GLN A 152 -6.32 21.47 5.08
N HIS A 153 -6.68 21.96 6.26
CA HIS A 153 -8.03 21.82 6.78
C HIS A 153 -8.64 23.17 7.10
N GLY A 154 -9.95 23.17 7.28
CA GLY A 154 -10.68 24.33 7.77
C GLY A 154 -12.12 23.99 8.08
N HIS A 155 -12.88 25.03 8.37
CA HIS A 155 -14.29 24.93 8.71
C HIS A 155 -15.04 26.06 8.01
N ASP A 156 -16.26 25.77 7.55
CA ASP A 156 -17.20 26.80 7.09
C ASP A 156 -18.62 26.44 7.55
N GLU A 157 -19.65 27.16 7.12
CA GLU A 157 -21.05 26.93 7.51
C GLU A 157 -21.53 25.49 7.26
N LYS A 158 -20.90 24.76 6.33
CA LYS A 158 -21.23 23.36 6.00
C LYS A 158 -20.37 22.35 6.76
N GLY A 159 -19.63 22.82 7.77
CA GLY A 159 -18.82 22.01 8.67
C GLY A 159 -17.37 21.87 8.25
N GLU A 160 -16.68 20.97 8.93
CA GLU A 160 -15.26 20.68 8.75
C GLU A 160 -14.94 20.12 7.36
N TRP A 161 -13.76 20.47 6.83
CA TRP A 161 -13.25 19.96 5.56
C TRP A 161 -11.73 19.78 5.58
N LEU A 162 -11.27 18.87 4.71
CA LEU A 162 -9.86 18.63 4.42
C LEU A 162 -9.63 18.74 2.92
N LYS A 163 -8.65 19.56 2.53
CA LYS A 163 -8.15 19.72 1.16
C LYS A 163 -6.81 19.02 1.06
N ILE A 164 -6.66 18.22 0.01
CA ILE A 164 -5.42 17.56 -0.35
C ILE A 164 -4.94 18.14 -1.67
N THR A 165 -3.69 18.57 -1.71
CA THR A 165 -3.06 19.08 -2.94
C THR A 165 -1.91 18.16 -3.30
N TYR A 166 -1.90 17.67 -4.54
CA TYR A 166 -0.86 16.83 -5.11
C TYR A 166 0.01 17.69 -6.02
N TYR A 167 1.32 17.43 -5.98
CA TYR A 167 2.31 18.19 -6.74
C TYR A 167 3.13 17.25 -7.62
N ASP A 168 3.57 17.74 -8.78
CA ASP A 168 4.64 17.09 -9.53
C ASP A 168 6.02 17.67 -9.20
N GLU A 169 7.05 17.23 -9.93
CA GLU A 169 8.43 17.70 -9.77
C GLU A 169 8.67 19.09 -10.40
N ASP A 170 7.80 19.53 -11.30
CA ASP A 170 7.91 20.79 -12.04
C ASP A 170 7.05 21.92 -11.42
N GLY A 171 6.33 21.62 -10.33
CA GLY A 171 5.52 22.56 -9.54
C GLY A 171 4.06 22.66 -9.97
N ALA A 172 3.59 21.84 -10.92
CA ALA A 172 2.17 21.76 -11.23
C ALA A 172 1.40 21.07 -10.11
N ASP A 173 0.16 21.52 -9.87
CA ASP A 173 -0.67 21.00 -8.79
C ASP A 173 -2.10 20.68 -9.22
N VAL A 174 -2.71 19.78 -8.46
CA VAL A 174 -4.14 19.54 -8.48
C VAL A 174 -4.62 19.22 -7.08
N SER A 175 -5.84 19.62 -6.74
CA SER A 175 -6.39 19.36 -5.43
C SER A 175 -7.76 18.70 -5.46
N GLU A 176 -8.06 17.97 -4.39
CA GLU A 176 -9.39 17.46 -4.06
C GLU A 176 -9.75 17.88 -2.63
N ARG A 177 -11.05 17.98 -2.34
CA ARG A 177 -11.55 18.41 -1.03
C ARG A 177 -12.63 17.46 -0.55
N PHE A 178 -12.49 17.01 0.69
CA PHE A 178 -13.45 16.19 1.40
C PHE A 178 -14.11 17.00 2.51
N ARG A 179 -15.42 16.80 2.65
CA ARG A 179 -16.16 17.24 3.85
C ARG A 179 -16.06 16.15 4.90
N LEU A 180 -16.03 16.52 6.18
CA LEU A 180 -15.84 15.59 7.31
C LEU A 180 -16.92 15.74 8.39
N GLN A 181 -18.02 16.45 8.07
CA GLN A 181 -19.05 16.80 9.04
C GLN A 181 -20.00 15.65 9.33
N THR A 182 -20.57 15.02 8.29
CA THR A 182 -21.60 13.99 8.45
C THR A 182 -21.01 12.57 8.44
N PRO A 183 -21.67 11.57 9.03
CA PRO A 183 -21.20 10.19 9.01
C PRO A 183 -20.95 9.66 7.59
N ALA A 184 -21.85 9.94 6.64
CA ALA A 184 -21.68 9.53 5.25
C ALA A 184 -20.46 10.18 4.58
N GLN A 185 -20.18 11.45 4.89
CA GLN A 185 -19.00 12.15 4.41
C GLN A 185 -17.71 11.55 4.98
N ARG A 186 -17.70 11.22 6.28
CA ARG A 186 -16.57 10.55 6.94
C ARG A 186 -16.31 9.17 6.33
N THR A 187 -17.36 8.36 6.10
CA THR A 187 -17.24 7.06 5.44
C THR A 187 -16.72 7.19 4.01
N ALA A 188 -17.22 8.15 3.23
CA ALA A 188 -16.71 8.40 1.89
C ALA A 188 -15.24 8.82 1.90
N PHE A 189 -14.83 9.67 2.85
CA PHE A 189 -13.44 10.05 3.04
C PHE A 189 -12.55 8.86 3.41
N GLU A 190 -13.00 7.99 4.31
CA GLU A 190 -12.27 6.78 4.67
C GLU A 190 -12.07 5.86 3.46
N GLN A 191 -13.12 5.65 2.67
CA GLN A 191 -13.09 4.79 1.49
C GLN A 191 -12.23 5.37 0.36
N LEU A 192 -12.36 6.66 0.07
CA LEU A 192 -11.77 7.30 -1.12
C LEU A 192 -10.38 7.91 -0.86
N PHE A 193 -10.01 8.12 0.41
CA PHE A 193 -8.75 8.73 0.80
C PHE A 193 -7.97 7.88 1.80
N ILE A 194 -8.50 7.59 3.00
CA ILE A 194 -7.68 6.90 4.03
C ILE A 194 -7.26 5.50 3.59
N ARG A 195 -8.18 4.68 3.05
CA ARG A 195 -7.88 3.32 2.58
C ARG A 195 -6.80 3.28 1.48
N PRO A 196 -6.87 4.07 0.40
CA PRO A 196 -5.81 4.07 -0.62
C PRO A 196 -4.50 4.70 -0.12
N HIS A 197 -4.57 5.73 0.72
CA HIS A 197 -3.39 6.51 1.15
C HIS A 197 -2.72 5.99 2.41
N THR A 198 -3.33 5.14 3.23
CA THR A 198 -2.66 4.62 4.44
C THR A 198 -1.46 3.76 4.07
N ARG A 199 -0.35 3.92 4.79
CA ARG A 199 0.84 3.05 4.72
C ARG A 199 0.64 1.74 5.47
N THR A 200 -0.36 1.68 6.35
CA THR A 200 -0.67 0.52 7.19
C THR A 200 -2.10 0.01 6.93
N PRO A 201 -2.41 -0.48 5.72
CA PRO A 201 -3.75 -0.99 5.42
C PRO A 201 -4.16 -2.10 6.39
N GLY A 202 -5.45 -2.16 6.71
CA GLY A 202 -5.97 -3.08 7.73
C GLY A 202 -5.76 -2.62 9.18
N ILE A 203 -4.90 -1.63 9.43
CA ILE A 203 -4.82 -0.94 10.72
C ILE A 203 -5.57 0.40 10.58
N PRO A 204 -6.72 0.59 11.27
CA PRO A 204 -7.49 1.82 11.17
C PRO A 204 -6.69 3.04 11.66
N LEU A 205 -6.58 4.07 10.83
CA LEU A 205 -6.10 5.38 11.25
C LEU A 205 -7.19 5.99 12.15
N ARG A 206 -6.85 6.28 13.41
CA ARG A 206 -7.80 6.85 14.37
C ARG A 206 -7.80 8.37 14.24
N TRP A 207 -8.97 8.97 14.02
CA TRP A 207 -9.12 10.41 13.88
C TRP A 207 -10.53 10.84 14.31
N ILE A 208 -10.64 12.06 14.83
CA ILE A 208 -11.91 12.70 15.18
C ILE A 208 -12.12 13.93 14.30
N THR A 209 -11.06 14.66 14.00
CA THR A 209 -11.03 15.92 13.26
C THR A 209 -10.02 15.87 12.12
N ALA A 210 -10.07 16.86 11.23
CA ALA A 210 -9.10 17.05 10.16
C ALA A 210 -7.67 17.29 10.67
N ALA A 211 -7.54 17.90 11.85
CA ALA A 211 -6.25 18.14 12.49
C ALA A 211 -5.55 16.83 12.89
N ASP A 212 -6.31 15.82 13.36
CA ASP A 212 -5.76 14.50 13.70
C ASP A 212 -5.16 13.79 12.48
N ILE A 213 -5.78 13.98 11.31
CA ILE A 213 -5.30 13.42 10.04
C ILE A 213 -4.00 14.12 9.62
N LEU A 214 -3.95 15.45 9.73
CA LEU A 214 -2.76 16.23 9.40
C LEU A 214 -1.58 15.87 10.32
N ALA A 215 -1.83 15.68 11.62
CA ALA A 215 -0.83 15.22 12.57
C ALA A 215 -0.26 13.82 12.25
N GLN A 216 -1.07 12.97 11.59
CA GLN A 216 -0.71 11.61 11.20
C GLN A 216 -0.32 11.48 9.72
N GLN A 217 -0.02 12.59 9.02
CA GLN A 217 0.28 12.56 7.58
C GLN A 217 1.46 11.64 7.20
N ALA A 218 2.38 11.37 8.13
CA ALA A 218 3.50 10.44 7.90
C ALA A 218 3.02 9.00 7.67
N LEU A 219 1.87 8.61 8.22
CA LEU A 219 1.22 7.32 7.97
C LEU A 219 0.47 7.28 6.63
N LEU A 220 0.48 8.38 5.89
CA LEU A 220 -0.12 8.48 4.57
C LEU A 220 0.97 8.51 3.49
N ARG A 221 0.64 7.96 2.33
CA ARG A 221 1.43 8.02 1.10
C ARG A 221 0.68 8.81 0.04
N HIS A 222 1.43 9.52 -0.78
CA HIS A 222 0.89 10.09 -2.00
C HIS A 222 0.84 9.01 -3.09
N PRO A 223 -0.04 9.15 -4.11
CA PRO A 223 -0.01 8.30 -5.28
C PRO A 223 1.28 8.53 -6.10
N ASP A 224 1.59 7.58 -6.97
CA ASP A 224 2.64 7.67 -7.98
C ASP A 224 2.22 8.60 -9.14
N PHE A 225 0.95 8.52 -9.53
CA PHE A 225 0.35 9.40 -10.54
C PHE A 225 -1.04 9.89 -10.10
N VAL A 226 -1.37 11.12 -10.48
CA VAL A 226 -2.72 11.69 -10.36
C VAL A 226 -3.21 12.07 -11.74
N VAL A 227 -4.39 11.57 -12.12
CA VAL A 227 -5.06 11.98 -13.35
C VAL A 227 -6.24 12.87 -12.98
N ALA A 228 -6.29 14.05 -13.56
CA ALA A 228 -7.37 15.01 -13.40
C ALA A 228 -7.97 15.41 -14.76
N ARG A 229 -9.21 15.89 -14.72
CA ARG A 229 -9.95 16.37 -15.90
C ARG A 229 -10.43 17.78 -15.67
N MET A 230 -10.41 18.59 -16.72
CA MET A 230 -10.96 19.94 -16.66
C MET A 230 -12.49 19.86 -16.52
N LYS A 231 -13.04 20.47 -15.47
CA LYS A 231 -14.49 20.63 -15.26
C LYS A 231 -14.81 22.10 -15.09
N GLY A 232 -15.28 22.73 -16.16
CA GLY A 232 -15.43 24.18 -16.22
C GLY A 232 -14.05 24.84 -16.24
N GLN A 233 -13.73 25.58 -15.18
CA GLN A 233 -12.44 26.27 -15.03
C GLN A 233 -11.47 25.59 -14.03
N TYR A 234 -11.84 24.43 -13.48
CA TYR A 234 -11.07 23.78 -12.43
C TYR A 234 -10.69 22.34 -12.81
N TRP A 235 -9.51 21.92 -12.38
CA TRP A 235 -9.08 20.53 -12.46
C TRP A 235 -9.80 19.70 -11.38
N GLN A 236 -10.41 18.60 -11.79
CA GLN A 236 -11.02 17.62 -10.90
C GLN A 236 -10.21 16.32 -10.94
N VAL A 237 -9.69 15.89 -9.80
CA VAL A 237 -9.05 14.56 -9.66
C VAL A 237 -10.05 13.47 -10.04
N ARG A 238 -9.60 12.54 -10.89
CA ARG A 238 -10.40 11.41 -11.37
C ARG A 238 -9.79 10.08 -10.95
N GLU A 239 -8.49 9.92 -11.14
CA GLU A 239 -7.79 8.69 -10.80
C GLU A 239 -6.51 8.98 -10.02
N LYS A 240 -6.16 8.05 -9.14
CA LYS A 240 -4.94 8.05 -8.33
C LYS A 240 -4.31 6.68 -8.45
N VAL A 241 -3.11 6.63 -9.01
CA VAL A 241 -2.37 5.38 -9.21
C VAL A 241 -1.38 5.22 -8.08
N PHE A 242 -1.42 4.08 -7.40
CA PHE A 242 -0.48 3.68 -6.35
C PHE A 242 0.19 2.38 -6.74
N ASP A 243 1.36 2.11 -6.14
CA ASP A 243 2.10 0.86 -6.34
C ASP A 243 2.35 0.61 -7.83
N TYR A 244 2.67 1.67 -8.57
CA TYR A 244 2.83 1.60 -10.01
C TYR A 244 4.08 0.80 -10.40
N GLU A 245 3.87 -0.27 -11.16
CA GLU A 245 4.92 -1.15 -11.70
C GLU A 245 4.79 -1.21 -13.23
N GLY A 246 5.14 -0.12 -13.91
CA GLY A 246 5.00 0.01 -15.36
C GLY A 246 6.15 0.77 -16.02
N ARG A 247 5.95 1.19 -17.27
CA ARG A 247 7.01 1.79 -18.10
C ARG A 247 7.22 3.29 -17.91
N PHE A 248 6.25 3.99 -17.33
CA PHE A 248 6.36 5.42 -17.09
C PHE A 248 7.25 5.68 -15.87
N ARG A 249 8.22 6.59 -16.03
CA ARG A 249 9.12 6.98 -14.93
C ARG A 249 8.32 7.54 -13.75
N LEU A 250 8.68 7.16 -12.52
CA LEU A 250 8.18 7.72 -11.26
C LEU A 250 8.89 9.01 -10.85
N ALA A 251 8.28 9.84 -10.01
CA ALA A 251 8.86 11.12 -9.59
C ALA A 251 10.25 10.97 -8.93
N HIS A 252 10.45 9.90 -8.16
CA HIS A 252 11.68 9.64 -7.41
C HIS A 252 12.78 8.94 -8.22
N GLU A 253 12.48 8.50 -9.45
CA GLU A 253 13.47 7.88 -10.33
C GLU A 253 14.29 8.98 -11.03
N LEU A 254 15.61 8.83 -11.02
CA LEU A 254 16.52 9.75 -11.71
C LEU A 254 16.24 9.75 -13.23
N ARG A 255 16.45 10.91 -13.88
CA ARG A 255 16.39 11.00 -15.34
C ARG A 255 17.50 10.12 -15.93
N GLY A 256 17.10 8.98 -16.50
CA GLY A 256 17.97 8.16 -17.36
C GLY A 256 18.18 8.82 -18.71
#